data_AF-A0A7V8VAP3-F1
#
_entry.id   AF-A0A7V8VAP3-F1
#
_cell.length_a   1.000
_cell.length_b   1.000
_cell.length_c   1.000
_cell.angle_alpha   90.00
_cell.angle_beta   90.00
_cell.angle_gamma   90.00
#
_symmetry.space_group_name_H-M   'P 1'
#
loop_
_entity.id
_entity.type
_entity.pdbx_description
1 polymer ?
#
loop_
_entity_poly.entity_id
_entity_poly.type
_entity_poly.pdbx_seq_one_letter_code
_entity_poly.pdbx_strand_id
1 'polypeptide(L)'
;MVKGQHYKITVHAGLEGLDPITDNVDVEVVFDDGSHYMATFFTLENIQKIMENYQQSGECMKGSYFWATDMILVRRLSRENIAKVVGDLIGKGEFEKAFSLASSTPKE
;
A
#
# COMPACT_ATOMS: atom_id res chain seq x y z
N MET A 1 -18.82 -20.33 -12.50
CA MET A 1 -17.71 -19.77 -13.30
C MET A 1 -17.58 -18.30 -12.97
N VAL A 2 -16.64 -17.91 -12.10
CA VAL A 2 -16.28 -16.50 -11.93
C VAL A 2 -15.06 -16.30 -12.81
N LYS A 3 -15.22 -15.48 -13.87
CA LYS A 3 -14.13 -15.13 -14.79
C LYS A 3 -12.96 -14.55 -13.99
N GLY A 4 -11.77 -15.09 -14.24
CA GLY A 4 -10.53 -14.71 -13.59
C GLY A 4 -10.26 -13.22 -13.73
N GLN A 5 -9.92 -12.59 -12.61
CA GLN A 5 -9.28 -11.29 -12.61
C GLN A 5 -7.78 -11.52 -12.74
N HIS A 6 -7.28 -11.32 -13.94
CA HIS A 6 -5.85 -11.20 -14.18
C HIS A 6 -5.46 -9.77 -13.83
N TYR A 7 -4.55 -9.65 -12.89
CA TYR A 7 -3.94 -8.38 -12.49
C TYR A 7 -2.45 -8.62 -12.25
N LYS A 8 -1.68 -7.55 -12.36
CA LYS A 8 -0.25 -7.52 -12.02
C LYS A 8 -0.05 -6.64 -10.80
N ILE A 9 0.73 -7.13 -9.84
CA ILE A 9 1.17 -6.35 -8.68
C ILE A 9 2.62 -5.90 -8.91
N THR A 10 2.86 -4.60 -8.81
CA THR A 10 4.20 -4.01 -8.73
C THR A 10 4.44 -3.47 -7.32
N VAL A 11 5.60 -3.78 -6.74
CA VAL A 11 6.02 -3.27 -5.43
C VAL A 11 7.18 -2.31 -5.67
N HIS A 12 6.98 -1.04 -5.33
CA HIS A 12 7.95 0.03 -5.58
C HIS A 12 8.89 0.20 -4.38
N ALA A 13 9.85 -0.72 -4.25
CA ALA A 13 10.91 -0.62 -3.24
C ALA A 13 12.05 0.30 -3.71
N GLY A 14 12.70 0.98 -2.76
CA GLY A 14 13.89 1.79 -3.01
C GLY A 14 15.12 0.96 -3.40
N LEU A 15 16.18 1.64 -3.85
CA LEU A 15 17.43 1.00 -4.30
C LEU A 15 18.15 0.21 -3.18
N GLU A 16 17.93 0.57 -1.93
CA GLU A 16 18.54 -0.07 -0.76
C GLU A 16 17.82 -1.36 -0.32
N GLY A 17 16.73 -1.72 -1.01
CA GLY A 17 15.89 -2.86 -0.65
C GLY A 17 14.69 -2.45 0.20
N LEU A 18 13.96 -3.46 0.67
CA LEU A 18 12.76 -3.30 1.50
C LEU A 18 12.93 -4.10 2.78
N ASP A 19 12.95 -3.42 3.92
CA ASP A 19 12.87 -4.08 5.21
C ASP A 19 11.42 -4.56 5.42
N PRO A 20 11.20 -5.88 5.57
CA PRO A 20 9.85 -6.42 5.65
C PRO A 20 9.11 -6.03 6.94
N ILE A 21 9.79 -5.44 7.92
CA ILE A 21 9.29 -5.14 9.27
C ILE A 21 9.27 -3.64 9.54
N THR A 22 10.24 -2.85 9.07
CA THR A 22 10.34 -1.43 9.48
C THR A 22 9.97 -0.41 8.42
N ASP A 23 9.60 -0.84 7.21
CA ASP A 23 9.36 0.06 6.08
C ASP A 23 7.88 0.22 5.73
N ASN A 24 7.63 1.09 4.78
CA ASN A 24 6.41 1.13 3.99
C ASN A 24 6.76 1.02 2.51
N VAL A 25 5.78 0.67 1.67
CA VAL A 25 6.01 0.51 0.24
C VAL A 25 4.76 0.81 -0.56
N ASP A 26 4.93 1.50 -1.70
CA ASP A 26 3.85 1.70 -2.64
C ASP A 26 3.62 0.43 -3.46
N VAL A 27 2.34 0.08 -3.60
CA VAL A 27 1.87 -1.09 -4.33
C VAL A 27 0.95 -0.62 -5.44
N GLU A 28 1.36 -0.91 -6.67
CA GLU A 28 0.54 -0.72 -7.86
C GLU A 28 -0.15 -2.04 -8.21
N VAL A 29 -1.45 -1.98 -8.52
CA VAL A 29 -2.21 -3.07 -9.12
C VAL A 29 -2.75 -2.61 -10.46
N VAL A 30 -2.34 -3.32 -11.52
CA VAL A 30 -2.80 -3.07 -12.89
C VAL A 30 -3.69 -4.22 -13.32
N PHE A 31 -4.94 -3.94 -13.65
CA PHE A 31 -5.87 -4.91 -14.20
C PHE A 31 -5.71 -5.00 -15.73
N ASP A 32 -6.15 -6.11 -16.31
CA ASP A 32 -6.12 -6.34 -17.76
C ASP A 32 -6.89 -5.30 -18.59
N ASP A 33 -7.87 -4.61 -17.98
CA ASP A 33 -8.60 -3.50 -18.63
C ASP A 33 -7.79 -2.19 -18.68
N GLY A 34 -6.58 -2.20 -18.13
CA GLY A 34 -5.68 -1.05 -18.09
C GLY A 34 -6.01 -0.07 -16.96
N SER A 35 -6.87 -0.42 -16.01
CA SER A 35 -7.04 0.37 -14.79
C SER A 35 -5.84 0.17 -13.85
N HIS A 36 -5.33 1.28 -13.31
CA HIS A 36 -4.20 1.33 -12.40
C HIS A 36 -4.67 1.78 -11.03
N TYR A 37 -4.29 1.06 -9.99
CA TYR A 37 -4.66 1.35 -8.61
C TYR A 37 -3.41 1.42 -7.74
N MET A 38 -3.39 2.34 -6.79
CA MET A 38 -2.28 2.57 -5.87
C MET A 38 -2.76 2.50 -4.42
N ALA A 39 -1.91 1.91 -3.58
CA ALA A 39 -2.02 1.96 -2.12
C ALA A 39 -0.62 1.91 -1.51
N THR A 40 -0.47 2.44 -0.30
CA THR A 40 0.78 2.35 0.45
C THR A 40 0.61 1.35 1.60
N PHE A 41 1.46 0.33 1.62
CA PHE A 41 1.46 -0.69 2.65
C PHE A 41 2.45 -0.30 3.75
N PHE A 42 1.98 -0.28 4.99
CA PHE A 42 2.77 0.06 6.17
C PHE A 42 2.91 -1.15 7.08
N THR A 43 3.99 -1.21 7.84
CA THR A 43 4.11 -2.10 8.99
C THR A 43 3.87 -1.37 10.30
N LEU A 44 3.66 -2.15 11.37
CA LEU A 44 3.49 -1.60 12.71
C LEU A 44 4.76 -0.90 13.22
N GLU A 45 5.94 -1.51 13.06
CA GLU A 45 7.18 -0.87 13.47
C GLU A 45 7.49 0.39 12.63
N ASN A 46 7.10 0.42 11.36
CA ASN A 46 7.22 1.63 10.53
C ASN A 46 6.38 2.78 11.10
N ILE A 47 5.09 2.54 11.39
CA ILE A 47 4.21 3.56 11.96
C ILE A 47 4.71 4.01 13.33
N GLN A 48 5.16 3.09 14.18
CA GLN A 48 5.70 3.43 15.48
C GLN A 48 6.90 4.38 15.34
N LYS A 49 7.86 4.06 14.47
CA LYS A 49 9.03 4.90 14.20
C LYS A 49 8.65 6.28 13.67
N ILE A 50 7.65 6.35 12.77
CA ILE A 50 7.14 7.63 12.25
C ILE A 50 6.55 8.47 13.40
N MET A 51 5.73 7.88 14.27
CA MET A 51 5.10 8.59 15.37
C MET A 51 6.11 9.04 16.45
N GLU A 52 7.13 8.23 16.72
CA GLU A 52 8.25 8.62 17.60
C GLU A 52 9.02 9.82 17.02
N ASN A 53 9.24 9.85 15.70
CA ASN A 53 9.85 11.00 15.04
C ASN A 53 8.96 12.25 15.14
N TYR A 54 7.64 12.10 14.94
CA TYR A 54 6.68 13.20 15.08
C TYR A 54 6.61 13.75 16.51
N GLN A 55 6.79 12.90 17.53
CA GLN A 55 6.90 13.35 18.90
C GLN A 55 8.10 14.28 19.11
N GLN A 56 9.23 13.99 18.45
CA GLN A 56 10.45 14.79 18.52
C GLN A 56 10.37 16.06 17.67
N SER A 57 9.82 15.96 16.45
CA SER A 57 9.73 17.09 15.51
C SER A 57 8.58 18.05 15.82
N GLY A 58 7.56 17.59 16.54
CA GLY A 58 6.33 18.33 16.82
C GLY A 58 5.23 18.16 15.76
N GLU A 59 5.50 17.42 14.69
CA GLU A 59 4.52 17.11 13.63
C GLU A 59 3.34 16.30 14.15
N CYS A 60 2.23 16.32 13.40
CA CYS A 60 1.00 15.59 13.70
C CYS A 60 0.58 15.64 15.18
N MET A 61 0.56 16.85 15.73
CA MET A 61 0.29 17.13 17.15
C MET A 61 1.22 16.32 18.09
N LYS A 62 2.54 16.45 17.90
CA LYS A 62 3.56 15.70 18.66
C LYS A 62 3.36 14.18 18.59
N GLY A 63 3.06 13.68 17.40
CA GLY A 63 2.84 12.25 17.17
C GLY A 63 1.53 11.70 17.74
N SER A 64 0.52 12.55 17.97
CA SER A 64 -0.80 12.07 18.44
C SER A 64 -1.57 11.31 17.35
N TYR A 65 -1.22 11.51 16.08
CA TYR A 65 -1.82 10.80 14.96
C TYR A 65 -0.80 10.60 13.82
N PHE A 66 -1.13 9.65 12.96
CA PHE A 66 -0.53 9.45 11.64
C PHE A 66 -1.66 9.08 10.67
N TRP A 67 -1.60 9.58 9.45
CA TRP A 67 -2.56 9.23 8.41
C TRP A 67 -1.88 9.24 7.04
N ALA A 68 -2.38 8.41 6.14
CA ALA A 68 -2.05 8.42 4.72
C ALA A 68 -3.31 8.01 3.93
N THR A 69 -3.45 8.52 2.71
CA THR A 69 -4.48 8.03 1.78
C THR A 69 -4.14 6.62 1.33
N ASP A 70 -5.16 5.77 1.12
CA ASP A 70 -4.99 4.39 0.63
C ASP A 70 -3.99 3.56 1.46
N MET A 71 -4.03 3.75 2.79
CA MET A 71 -3.14 3.07 3.72
C MET A 71 -3.64 1.65 4.00
N ILE A 72 -2.73 0.68 3.92
CA ILE A 72 -2.99 -0.70 4.33
C ILE A 72 -1.92 -1.14 5.33
N LEU A 73 -2.34 -1.45 6.55
CA LEU A 73 -1.45 -1.92 7.60
C LEU A 73 -1.29 -3.44 7.54
N VAL A 74 -0.06 -3.92 7.45
CA VAL A 74 0.27 -5.35 7.42
C VAL A 74 1.33 -5.69 8.46
N ARG A 75 1.43 -6.97 8.81
CA ARG A 75 2.47 -7.46 9.73
C ARG A 75 3.84 -7.60 9.07
N ARG A 76 3.88 -7.75 7.74
CA ARG A 76 5.12 -7.99 7.00
C ARG A 76 5.01 -7.56 5.54
N LEU A 77 6.00 -6.85 5.03
CA LEU A 77 6.13 -6.49 3.62
C LEU A 77 6.91 -7.56 2.85
N SER A 78 6.26 -8.69 2.59
CA SER A 78 6.73 -9.66 1.61
C SER A 78 5.82 -9.65 0.37
N ARG A 79 6.39 -9.94 -0.80
CA ARG A 79 5.60 -10.08 -2.05
C ARG A 79 4.44 -11.06 -1.90
N GLU A 80 4.67 -12.17 -1.19
CA GLU A 80 3.64 -13.15 -0.91
C GLU A 80 2.52 -12.60 -0.02
N ASN A 81 2.86 -11.87 1.05
CA ASN A 81 1.87 -11.30 1.95
C ASN A 81 1.06 -10.20 1.25
N ILE A 82 1.73 -9.32 0.49
CA ILE A 82 1.06 -8.29 -0.32
C ILE A 82 0.09 -8.94 -1.31
N ALA A 83 0.52 -9.97 -2.03
CA ALA A 83 -0.35 -10.67 -2.99
C ALA A 83 -1.57 -11.32 -2.31
N LYS A 84 -1.39 -11.91 -1.12
CA LYS A 84 -2.49 -12.47 -0.32
C LYS A 84 -3.48 -11.40 0.12
N VAL A 85 -3.00 -10.25 0.60
CA VAL A 85 -3.85 -9.13 1.04
C VAL A 85 -4.64 -8.56 -0.13
N VAL A 86 -3.98 -8.30 -1.28
CA VAL A 86 -4.66 -7.83 -2.50
C VAL A 86 -5.73 -8.84 -2.95
N GLY A 87 -5.40 -10.12 -2.98
CA GLY A 87 -6.36 -11.18 -3.34
C GLY A 87 -7.56 -11.26 -2.39
N ASP A 88 -7.35 -11.11 -1.09
CA ASP A 88 -8.42 -11.09 -0.09
C ASP A 88 -9.34 -9.87 -0.23
N LEU A 89 -8.77 -8.66 -0.41
CA LEU A 89 -9.52 -7.43 -0.65
C LEU A 89 -10.37 -7.51 -1.92
N ILE A 90 -9.81 -8.08 -2.99
CA ILE A 90 -10.54 -8.35 -4.23
C ILE A 90 -11.66 -9.36 -3.99
N GLY A 91 -11.35 -10.49 -3.34
CA GLY A 91 -12.33 -11.54 -3.06
C GLY A 91 -13.50 -11.08 -2.19
N LYS A 92 -13.29 -10.07 -1.35
CA LYS A 92 -14.31 -9.44 -0.49
C LYS A 92 -15.00 -8.22 -1.11
N GLY A 93 -14.55 -7.75 -2.28
CA GLY A 93 -15.08 -6.53 -2.90
C GLY A 93 -14.74 -5.25 -2.11
N GLU A 94 -13.62 -5.25 -1.39
CA GLU A 94 -13.11 -4.12 -0.60
C GLU A 94 -11.96 -3.39 -1.29
N PHE A 95 -11.48 -3.92 -2.41
CA PHE A 95 -10.31 -3.42 -3.12
C PHE A 95 -10.39 -1.92 -3.47
N GLU A 96 -11.45 -1.47 -4.15
CA GLU A 96 -11.63 -0.05 -4.54
C GLU A 96 -11.87 0.90 -3.36
N LYS A 97 -12.07 0.37 -2.14
CA LYS A 97 -12.14 1.18 -0.91
C LYS A 97 -10.77 1.36 -0.27
N ALA A 98 -9.85 0.43 -0.54
CA ALA A 98 -8.52 0.39 0.05
C ALA A 98 -7.44 0.96 -0.88
N PHE A 99 -7.71 0.98 -2.19
CA PHE A 99 -6.83 1.52 -3.22
C PHE A 99 -7.52 2.68 -3.95
N SER A 100 -6.74 3.70 -4.31
CA SER A 100 -7.20 4.75 -5.21
C SER A 100 -6.82 4.46 -6.65
N LEU A 101 -7.72 4.83 -7.57
CA LEU A 101 -7.44 4.81 -9.00
C LEU A 101 -6.33 5.83 -9.29
N ALA A 102 -5.21 5.38 -9.84
CA ALA A 102 -4.19 6.27 -10.37
C ALA A 102 -4.76 6.96 -11.61
N SER A 103 -4.92 8.27 -11.55
CA SER A 103 -5.34 9.04 -12.71
C SER A 103 -4.37 8.78 -13.85
N SER A 104 -4.84 8.17 -14.95
CA SER A 104 -4.08 8.08 -16.18
C SER A 104 -3.79 9.51 -16.65
N THR A 105 -2.52 9.91 -16.70
CA THR A 105 -2.15 11.02 -17.57
C THR A 105 -2.62 10.62 -18.97
N PRO A 106 -3.45 11.42 -19.67
CA PRO A 106 -3.73 11.16 -21.07
C PRO A 106 -2.39 11.05 -21.78
N LYS A 107 -2.16 9.94 -22.50
CA LYS A 107 -1.07 9.91 -23.47
C LYS A 107 -1.45 10.93 -24.54
N GLU A 108 -0.78 12.09 -24.52
CA GLU A 108 -0.74 13.00 -25.67
C GLU A 108 -0.17 12.30 -26.91
#